data_AF-G4CKQ2-F1
#
_entry.id   AF-G4CKQ2-F1
#
_cell.length_a   1.000
_cell.length_b   1.000
_cell.length_c   1.000
_cell.angle_alpha   90.00
_cell.angle_beta   90.00
_cell.angle_gamma   90.00
#
_symmetry.space_group_name_H-M   'P 1'
#
loop_
_entity.id
_entity.type
_entity.pdbx_description
1 polymer ?
#
loop_
_entity_poly.entity_id
_entity_poly.type
_entity_poly.pdbx_seq_one_letter_code
_entity_poly.pdbx_strand_id
1 'polypeptide(L)'
;MRLFFSLAAACAALSVALFYGLPQWLQARQIEAAAADVRLLNAEEPPPAAGQRNVFAALWLFNHDIPPAEQEELVRRYGAAMNHSPQMMTDLAPRRLHEMEMESPACLEDTVAACISQMRSDPAAIPNALAGRERLLANIDALADYDVFHHSYWPDGHSGVESLRMPNLRPLTQEGTLYPLLLWQQQGAAAGLRQACRQMKTGRLLLQGRPGLIYPMVGSAVLRRNIDVAAHILAEQPQLAGELPDDCLEAFDPLPLAELSLCRAMRDEFRLYRQTVHDFAVSVAAERPWGWLTALQMDEAHSEARLAPHYAPACRGSAADILGRDQAWPDMPPPRQGWAQRWACIGNAAGCGLTADDMRVDFAGYVRRMQDSQMRLNAMRALIALYRLPPDARRSAAVERILTVYSTPQRQLSLHGGQLHFPLYAPPKDQKRYPPALPVVAGFVVVDER
;
A
#
# COMPACT_ATOMS: atom_id res chain seq x y z
N MET A 1 -2.69 -54.62 44.05
CA MET A 1 -3.09 -54.67 42.62
C MET A 1 -4.19 -53.66 42.27
N ARG A 2 -5.38 -53.68 42.91
CA ARG A 2 -6.48 -52.70 42.64
C ARG A 2 -6.08 -51.23 42.83
N LEU A 3 -5.40 -50.90 43.94
CA LEU A 3 -4.89 -49.54 44.21
C LEU A 3 -3.92 -49.02 43.13
N PHE A 4 -3.08 -49.89 42.59
CA PHE A 4 -2.12 -49.54 41.53
C PHE A 4 -2.84 -49.20 40.22
N PHE A 5 -3.85 -50.00 39.84
CA PHE A 5 -4.69 -49.71 38.67
C PHE A 5 -5.50 -48.41 38.82
N SER A 6 -6.04 -48.13 40.02
CA SER A 6 -6.75 -46.88 40.30
C SER A 6 -5.83 -45.65 40.22
N LEU A 7 -4.61 -45.74 40.76
CA LEU A 7 -3.60 -44.68 40.65
C LEU A 7 -3.16 -44.46 39.20
N ALA A 8 -2.89 -45.54 38.46
CA ALA A 8 -2.52 -45.44 37.04
C ALA A 8 -3.63 -44.80 36.19
N ALA A 9 -4.89 -45.18 36.42
CA ALA A 9 -6.04 -44.58 35.74
C ALA A 9 -6.22 -43.09 36.11
N ALA A 10 -6.05 -42.73 37.38
CA ALA A 10 -6.11 -41.34 37.82
C ALA A 10 -4.99 -40.48 37.22
N CYS A 11 -3.76 -41.00 37.15
CA CYS A 11 -2.65 -40.33 36.48
C CYS A 11 -2.91 -40.16 34.98
N ALA A 12 -3.41 -41.19 34.29
CA ALA A 12 -3.76 -41.09 32.88
C ALA A 12 -4.86 -40.04 32.61
N ALA A 13 -5.92 -40.02 33.42
CA ALA A 13 -6.99 -39.03 33.32
C ALA A 13 -6.48 -37.60 33.58
N LEU A 14 -5.62 -37.42 34.58
CA LEU A 14 -4.99 -36.13 34.87
C LEU A 14 -4.10 -35.67 33.70
N SER A 15 -3.32 -36.57 33.11
CA SER A 15 -2.50 -36.27 31.93
C SER A 15 -3.35 -35.87 30.74
N VAL A 16 -4.47 -36.56 30.46
CA VAL A 16 -5.39 -36.16 29.37
C VAL A 16 -5.99 -34.79 29.63
N ALA A 17 -6.45 -34.52 30.86
CA ALA A 17 -7.01 -33.22 31.23
C ALA A 17 -5.98 -32.08 31.10
N LEU A 18 -4.73 -32.32 31.49
CA LEU A 18 -3.66 -31.31 31.44
C LEU A 18 -3.13 -31.07 30.02
N PHE A 19 -2.90 -32.13 29.24
CA PHE A 19 -2.23 -32.01 27.93
C PHE A 19 -3.20 -31.86 26.75
N TYR A 20 -4.48 -32.16 26.93
CA TYR A 20 -5.50 -32.00 25.88
C TYR A 20 -6.65 -31.09 26.33
N GLY A 21 -7.24 -31.34 27.50
CA GLY A 21 -8.40 -30.57 27.97
C GLY A 21 -8.10 -29.10 28.23
N LEU A 22 -7.02 -28.80 28.96
CA LEU A 22 -6.61 -27.43 29.27
C LEU A 22 -6.20 -26.63 28.01
N PRO A 23 -5.37 -27.15 27.09
CA PRO A 23 -5.09 -26.47 25.82
C PRO A 23 -6.35 -26.18 25.01
N GLN A 24 -7.24 -27.15 24.81
CA GLN A 24 -8.49 -26.95 24.05
C GLN A 24 -9.39 -25.89 24.68
N TRP A 25 -9.54 -25.89 26.00
CA TRP A 25 -10.30 -24.87 26.70
C TRP A 25 -9.68 -23.47 26.53
N LEU A 26 -8.35 -23.36 26.62
CA LEU A 26 -7.64 -22.10 26.41
C LEU A 26 -7.73 -21.60 24.97
N GLN A 27 -7.67 -22.52 23.99
CA GLN A 27 -7.88 -22.22 22.57
C GLN A 27 -9.28 -21.67 22.33
N ALA A 28 -10.31 -22.35 22.83
CA ALA A 28 -11.70 -21.90 22.71
C ALA A 28 -11.92 -20.49 23.27
N ARG A 29 -11.35 -20.18 24.45
CA ARG A 29 -11.42 -18.82 25.02
C ARG A 29 -10.70 -17.77 24.17
N GLN A 30 -9.58 -18.13 23.54
CA GLN A 30 -8.87 -17.21 22.65
C GLN A 30 -9.63 -16.97 21.35
N ILE A 31 -10.25 -18.01 20.78
CA ILE A 31 -11.14 -17.91 19.62
C ILE A 31 -12.32 -17.00 19.93
N GLU A 32 -12.99 -17.21 21.07
CA GLU A 32 -14.10 -16.37 21.51
C GLU A 32 -13.68 -14.90 21.70
N ALA A 33 -12.53 -14.66 22.33
CA ALA A 33 -12.01 -13.31 22.54
C ALA A 33 -11.66 -12.58 21.23
N ALA A 34 -11.27 -13.32 20.18
CA ALA A 34 -10.93 -12.76 18.87
C ALA A 34 -12.12 -12.72 17.89
N ALA A 35 -13.28 -13.28 18.24
CA ALA A 35 -14.38 -13.47 17.32
C ALA A 35 -14.88 -12.16 16.68
N ALA A 36 -14.86 -11.05 17.42
CA ALA A 36 -15.22 -9.74 16.87
C ALA A 36 -14.21 -9.25 15.81
N ASP A 37 -12.92 -9.42 16.07
CA ASP A 37 -11.86 -9.05 15.13
C ASP A 37 -11.93 -9.92 13.86
N VAL A 38 -12.13 -11.24 14.02
CA VAL A 38 -12.32 -12.16 12.88
C VAL A 38 -13.53 -11.77 12.04
N ARG A 39 -14.67 -11.42 12.66
CA ARG A 39 -15.85 -10.92 11.93
C ARG A 39 -15.57 -9.63 11.16
N LEU A 40 -14.86 -8.67 11.76
CA LEU A 40 -14.48 -7.43 11.08
C LEU A 40 -13.59 -7.67 9.86
N LEU A 41 -12.70 -8.66 9.95
CA LEU A 41 -11.75 -9.00 8.90
C LEU A 41 -12.37 -9.81 7.76
N ASN A 42 -13.35 -10.66 8.08
CA ASN A 42 -14.06 -11.47 7.09
C ASN A 42 -15.22 -10.74 6.41
N ALA A 43 -15.57 -9.52 6.85
CA ALA A 43 -16.64 -8.74 6.26
C ALA A 43 -16.46 -8.58 4.74
N GLU A 44 -17.51 -8.93 4.01
CA GLU A 44 -17.58 -8.75 2.56
C GLU A 44 -17.75 -7.27 2.22
N GLU A 45 -17.25 -6.90 1.04
CA GLU A 45 -17.43 -5.57 0.49
C GLU A 45 -18.42 -5.61 -0.67
N PRO A 46 -19.23 -4.56 -0.83
CA PRO A 46 -20.12 -4.48 -1.96
C PRO A 46 -19.32 -4.45 -3.27
N PRO A 47 -19.87 -5.04 -4.36
CA PRO A 47 -19.28 -4.86 -5.68
C PRO A 47 -19.27 -3.37 -6.07
N PRO A 48 -18.37 -2.95 -6.97
CA PRO A 48 -18.35 -1.60 -7.49
C PRO A 48 -19.67 -1.27 -8.19
N ALA A 49 -19.97 0.03 -8.28
CA ALA A 49 -21.18 0.50 -8.93
C ALA A 49 -21.18 0.13 -10.41
N ALA A 50 -22.36 -0.16 -10.96
CA ALA A 50 -22.52 -0.47 -12.38
C ALA A 50 -22.09 0.73 -13.25
N GLY A 51 -21.46 0.44 -14.39
CA GLY A 51 -21.03 1.45 -15.37
C GLY A 51 -19.64 2.04 -15.16
N GLN A 52 -18.94 1.70 -14.06
CA GLN A 52 -17.55 2.12 -13.85
C GLN A 52 -16.57 1.29 -14.69
N ARG A 53 -15.58 1.96 -15.31
CA ARG A 53 -14.50 1.28 -16.04
C ARG A 53 -13.48 0.71 -15.07
N ASN A 54 -13.32 -0.62 -15.11
CA ASN A 54 -12.44 -1.35 -14.22
C ASN A 54 -11.02 -1.47 -14.79
N VAL A 55 -10.01 -1.02 -14.03
CA VAL A 55 -8.60 -1.02 -14.47
C VAL A 55 -7.95 -2.40 -14.48
N PHE A 56 -8.58 -3.40 -13.86
CA PHE A 56 -7.96 -4.70 -13.60
C PHE A 56 -7.24 -5.31 -14.82
N ALA A 57 -7.89 -5.36 -15.98
CA ALA A 57 -7.29 -5.93 -17.19
C ALA A 57 -6.10 -5.11 -17.71
N ALA A 58 -6.24 -3.78 -17.75
CA ALA A 58 -5.17 -2.89 -18.15
C ALA A 58 -3.98 -2.95 -17.20
N LEU A 59 -4.22 -2.96 -15.89
CA LEU A 59 -3.17 -3.05 -14.86
C LEU A 59 -2.43 -4.39 -14.87
N TRP A 60 -3.08 -5.48 -15.28
CA TRP A 60 -2.39 -6.77 -15.40
C TRP A 60 -1.55 -6.86 -16.68
N LEU A 61 -2.01 -6.22 -17.75
CA LEU A 61 -1.46 -6.39 -19.09
C LEU A 61 -0.67 -5.18 -19.59
N PHE A 62 -0.51 -4.10 -18.81
CA PHE A 62 0.20 -2.89 -19.25
C PHE A 62 1.66 -3.12 -19.65
N ASN A 63 2.29 -4.18 -19.14
CA ASN A 63 3.64 -4.58 -19.52
C ASN A 63 3.70 -5.39 -20.82
N HIS A 64 2.59 -5.49 -21.56
CA HIS A 64 2.48 -6.28 -22.79
C HIS A 64 1.92 -5.44 -23.94
N ASP A 65 2.31 -5.78 -25.17
CA ASP A 65 1.77 -5.20 -26.39
C ASP A 65 0.42 -5.85 -26.73
N ILE A 66 -0.59 -5.48 -25.94
CA ILE A 66 -1.94 -6.03 -26.05
C ILE A 66 -2.92 -4.87 -26.16
N PRO A 67 -3.63 -4.72 -27.29
CA PRO A 67 -4.64 -3.68 -27.47
C PRO A 67 -5.76 -3.79 -26.42
N PRO A 68 -6.35 -2.67 -25.97
CA PRO A 68 -7.40 -2.67 -24.93
C PRO A 68 -8.56 -3.63 -25.19
N ALA A 69 -9.01 -3.76 -26.44
CA ALA A 69 -10.09 -4.66 -26.83
C ALA A 69 -9.77 -6.16 -26.59
N GLU A 70 -8.49 -6.54 -26.63
CA GLU A 70 -8.06 -7.93 -26.39
C GLU A 70 -7.81 -8.20 -24.89
N GLN A 71 -7.52 -7.17 -24.10
CA GLN A 71 -7.18 -7.30 -22.68
C GLN A 71 -8.32 -7.94 -21.87
N GLU A 72 -9.55 -7.48 -22.07
CA GLU A 72 -10.71 -8.01 -21.34
C GLU A 72 -10.99 -9.48 -21.69
N GLU A 73 -10.81 -9.86 -22.95
CA GLU A 73 -11.00 -11.23 -23.40
C GLU A 73 -9.93 -12.17 -22.82
N LEU A 74 -8.67 -11.73 -22.75
CA LEU A 74 -7.61 -12.51 -22.11
C LEU A 74 -7.87 -12.71 -20.62
N VAL A 75 -8.30 -11.66 -19.92
CA VAL A 75 -8.68 -11.76 -18.50
C VAL A 75 -9.88 -12.67 -18.30
N ARG A 76 -10.85 -12.68 -19.23
CA ARG A 76 -11.98 -13.62 -19.21
C ARG A 76 -11.55 -15.06 -19.46
N ARG A 77 -10.65 -15.26 -20.43
CA ARG A 77 -10.11 -16.58 -20.81
C ARG A 77 -9.33 -17.23 -19.67
N TYR A 78 -8.40 -16.49 -19.06
CA TYR A 78 -7.60 -17.02 -17.96
C TYR A 78 -8.38 -17.05 -16.65
N GLY A 79 -9.36 -16.16 -16.46
CA GLY A 79 -10.24 -16.22 -15.30
C GLY A 79 -9.48 -16.08 -13.97
N ALA A 80 -9.86 -16.88 -12.98
CA ALA A 80 -9.13 -17.00 -11.72
C ALA A 80 -7.69 -17.52 -11.90
N ALA A 81 -7.37 -18.19 -13.02
CA ALA A 81 -6.02 -18.67 -13.30
C ALA A 81 -5.03 -17.53 -13.55
N MET A 82 -5.49 -16.29 -13.77
CA MET A 82 -4.64 -15.09 -13.76
C MET A 82 -3.77 -15.00 -12.50
N ASN A 83 -4.29 -15.47 -11.36
CA ASN A 83 -3.60 -15.42 -10.08
C ASN A 83 -2.54 -16.50 -9.91
N HIS A 84 -2.50 -17.56 -10.74
CA HIS A 84 -1.71 -18.76 -10.44
C HIS A 84 -1.00 -19.41 -11.63
N SER A 85 -1.44 -19.15 -12.86
CA SER A 85 -1.12 -19.98 -14.03
C SER A 85 0.27 -19.71 -14.63
N PRO A 86 1.17 -20.70 -14.63
CA PRO A 86 2.41 -20.62 -15.42
C PRO A 86 2.14 -20.58 -16.93
N GLN A 87 1.04 -21.19 -17.39
CA GLN A 87 0.68 -21.25 -18.80
C GLN A 87 0.34 -19.85 -19.35
N MET A 88 -0.39 -19.04 -18.58
CA MET A 88 -0.63 -17.64 -18.93
C MET A 88 0.69 -16.89 -19.16
N MET A 89 1.68 -17.08 -18.27
CA MET A 89 2.98 -16.44 -18.41
C MET A 89 3.70 -16.87 -19.68
N THR A 90 3.59 -18.14 -20.08
CA THR A 90 4.12 -18.65 -21.35
C THR A 90 3.40 -18.05 -22.55
N ASP A 91 2.06 -18.00 -22.53
CA ASP A 91 1.25 -17.48 -23.64
C ASP A 91 1.48 -15.98 -23.88
N LEU A 92 1.71 -15.22 -22.82
CA LEU A 92 1.93 -13.76 -22.89
C LEU A 92 3.40 -13.38 -23.10
N ALA A 93 4.35 -14.31 -22.91
CA ALA A 93 5.78 -14.03 -23.03
C ALA A 93 6.17 -13.38 -24.38
N PRO A 94 5.66 -13.83 -25.55
CA PRO A 94 6.00 -13.22 -26.84
C PRO A 94 5.51 -11.78 -27.00
N ARG A 95 4.55 -11.34 -26.18
CA ARG A 95 3.99 -9.99 -26.22
C ARG A 95 4.51 -9.08 -25.13
N ARG A 96 5.46 -9.53 -24.30
CA ARG A 96 6.04 -8.68 -23.24
C ARG A 96 6.77 -7.50 -23.87
N LEU A 97 6.51 -6.30 -23.37
CA LEU A 97 7.19 -5.06 -23.77
C LEU A 97 8.59 -5.04 -23.16
N HIS A 98 9.48 -5.82 -23.78
CA HIS A 98 10.91 -6.02 -23.45
C HIS A 98 11.23 -6.52 -22.03
N GLU A 99 12.29 -7.30 -21.92
CA GLU A 99 12.82 -7.77 -20.64
C GLU A 99 13.72 -6.67 -20.09
N MET A 100 13.14 -5.89 -19.18
CA MET A 100 13.77 -4.77 -18.48
C MET A 100 15.18 -5.15 -18.02
N GLU A 101 16.22 -4.68 -18.71
CA GLU A 101 17.54 -4.60 -18.08
C GLU A 101 17.34 -3.89 -16.74
N MET A 102 17.85 -4.52 -15.68
CA MET A 102 17.61 -4.14 -14.30
C MET A 102 18.24 -2.79 -13.91
N GLU A 103 18.86 -2.10 -14.86
CA GLU A 103 19.34 -0.74 -14.65
C GLU A 103 18.15 0.20 -14.65
N SER A 104 17.56 0.34 -13.46
CA SER A 104 16.78 1.52 -13.15
C SER A 104 17.63 2.75 -13.48
N PRO A 105 17.04 3.79 -14.08
CA PRO A 105 17.72 5.07 -14.16
C PRO A 105 18.13 5.47 -12.75
N ALA A 106 19.45 5.52 -12.51
CA ALA A 106 20.05 5.61 -11.19
C ALA A 106 19.48 6.76 -10.35
N CYS A 107 19.04 7.85 -11.01
CA CYS A 107 18.50 9.00 -10.32
C CYS A 107 17.28 8.72 -9.41
N LEU A 108 16.44 7.73 -9.73
CA LEU A 108 15.20 7.49 -8.98
C LEU A 108 15.40 6.57 -7.77
N GLU A 109 16.62 6.06 -7.56
CA GLU A 109 16.95 5.32 -6.34
C GLU A 109 16.95 6.23 -5.11
N ASP A 110 17.32 7.50 -5.31
CA ASP A 110 17.39 8.58 -4.32
C ASP A 110 16.08 9.38 -4.23
N THR A 111 16.00 10.56 -4.87
CA THR A 111 14.87 11.50 -4.78
C THR A 111 14.52 12.07 -6.15
N VAL A 112 13.29 12.58 -6.31
CA VAL A 112 12.89 13.29 -7.54
C VAL A 112 13.79 14.51 -7.80
N ALA A 113 14.20 15.23 -6.75
CA ALA A 113 15.12 16.35 -6.84
C ALA A 113 16.49 15.93 -7.44
N ALA A 114 17.03 14.79 -6.99
CA ALA A 114 18.25 14.22 -7.56
C ALA A 114 18.08 13.87 -9.04
N CYS A 115 16.92 13.33 -9.43
CA CYS A 115 16.65 13.04 -10.83
C CYS A 115 16.49 14.27 -11.71
N ILE A 116 15.86 15.33 -11.20
CA ILE A 116 15.80 16.61 -11.90
C ILE A 116 17.20 17.21 -12.03
N SER A 117 18.04 17.09 -11.00
CA SER A 117 19.44 17.52 -11.07
C SER A 117 20.21 16.76 -12.16
N GLN A 118 20.05 15.43 -12.24
CA GLN A 118 20.68 14.63 -13.29
C GLN A 118 20.17 15.02 -14.67
N MET A 119 18.85 15.15 -14.85
CA MET A 119 18.20 15.59 -16.10
C MET A 119 18.77 16.93 -16.59
N ARG A 120 19.09 17.86 -15.68
CA ARG A 120 19.69 19.16 -16.03
C ARG A 120 21.17 19.04 -16.39
N SER A 121 21.94 18.18 -15.73
CA SER A 121 23.36 17.98 -16.02
C SER A 121 23.62 17.14 -17.27
N ASP A 122 22.70 16.23 -17.58
CA ASP A 122 22.72 15.37 -18.77
C ASP A 122 21.31 15.30 -19.37
N PRO A 123 20.97 16.22 -20.29
CA PRO A 123 19.68 16.24 -20.96
C PRO A 123 19.37 14.96 -21.75
N ALA A 124 20.36 14.13 -22.10
CA ALA A 124 20.10 12.89 -22.81
C ALA A 124 19.73 11.73 -21.85
N ALA A 125 19.97 11.86 -20.54
CA ALA A 125 19.82 10.77 -19.57
C ALA A 125 18.40 10.18 -19.55
N ILE A 126 17.36 11.00 -19.40
CA ILE A 126 15.96 10.52 -19.35
C ILE A 126 15.49 9.99 -20.71
N PRO A 127 15.66 10.73 -21.84
CA PRO A 127 15.32 10.20 -23.15
C PRO A 127 15.99 8.85 -23.46
N ASN A 128 17.28 8.70 -23.14
CA ASN A 128 18.00 7.44 -23.35
C ASN A 128 17.47 6.33 -22.44
N ALA A 129 17.17 6.62 -21.18
CA ALA A 129 16.61 5.64 -20.23
C ALA A 129 15.19 5.17 -20.58
N LEU A 130 14.47 5.93 -21.43
CA LEU A 130 13.12 5.62 -21.89
C LEU A 130 13.05 5.24 -23.38
N ALA A 131 14.18 5.16 -24.08
CA ALA A 131 14.22 4.83 -25.50
C ALA A 131 13.57 3.46 -25.78
N GLY A 132 12.66 3.40 -26.74
CA GLY A 132 11.95 2.15 -27.11
C GLY A 132 10.85 1.73 -26.13
N ARG A 133 10.50 2.56 -25.13
CA ARG A 133 9.45 2.28 -24.15
C ARG A 133 8.13 2.99 -24.44
N GLU A 134 7.94 3.55 -25.63
CA GLU A 134 6.80 4.41 -25.98
C GLU A 134 5.46 3.70 -25.73
N ARG A 135 5.38 2.41 -26.09
CA ARG A 135 4.18 1.59 -25.86
C ARG A 135 3.89 1.35 -24.38
N LEU A 136 4.92 1.11 -23.58
CA LEU A 136 4.79 0.95 -22.13
C LEU A 136 4.32 2.25 -21.48
N LEU A 137 4.90 3.39 -21.87
CA LEU A 137 4.51 4.71 -21.39
C LEU A 137 3.04 5.02 -21.72
N ALA A 138 2.61 4.71 -22.94
CA ALA A 138 1.21 4.85 -23.34
C ALA A 138 0.27 3.94 -22.53
N ASN A 139 0.67 2.69 -22.25
CA ASN A 139 -0.12 1.78 -21.43
C ASN A 139 -0.24 2.27 -19.98
N ILE A 140 0.85 2.81 -19.39
CA ILE A 140 0.86 3.39 -18.04
C ILE A 140 -0.03 4.63 -17.98
N ASP A 141 0.04 5.51 -18.98
CA ASP A 141 -0.79 6.71 -19.05
C ASP A 141 -2.29 6.40 -19.19
N ALA A 142 -2.64 5.37 -19.95
CA ALA A 142 -4.03 4.94 -20.12
C ALA A 142 -4.68 4.44 -18.82
N LEU A 143 -3.90 4.06 -17.80
CA LEU A 143 -4.45 3.63 -16.50
C LEU A 143 -5.22 4.76 -15.79
N ALA A 144 -4.87 6.02 -16.07
CA ALA A 144 -5.55 7.18 -15.51
C ALA A 144 -6.97 7.37 -16.07
N ASP A 145 -7.34 6.66 -17.14
CA ASP A 145 -8.67 6.78 -17.78
C ASP A 145 -9.70 5.80 -17.21
N TYR A 146 -9.34 5.05 -16.17
CA TYR A 146 -10.21 4.12 -15.46
C TYR A 146 -10.74 4.73 -14.16
N ASP A 147 -11.87 4.21 -13.69
CA ASP A 147 -12.63 4.77 -12.58
C ASP A 147 -12.42 3.99 -11.28
N VAL A 148 -12.27 2.66 -11.39
CA VAL A 148 -12.23 1.77 -10.24
C VAL A 148 -11.22 0.65 -10.43
N PHE A 149 -10.61 0.24 -9.32
CA PHE A 149 -9.89 -1.01 -9.25
C PHE A 149 -10.74 -2.03 -8.51
N HIS A 150 -11.31 -2.96 -9.29
CA HIS A 150 -11.90 -4.18 -8.77
C HIS A 150 -11.23 -5.41 -9.40
N HIS A 151 -10.46 -6.14 -8.60
CA HIS A 151 -9.95 -7.43 -9.02
C HIS A 151 -11.10 -8.43 -9.22
N SER A 152 -11.43 -8.77 -10.47
CA SER A 152 -12.69 -9.45 -10.82
C SER A 152 -12.82 -10.87 -10.27
N TYR A 153 -11.71 -11.48 -9.88
CA TYR A 153 -11.64 -12.83 -9.31
C TYR A 153 -11.16 -12.81 -7.86
N TRP A 154 -11.41 -11.74 -7.11
CA TRP A 154 -11.03 -11.64 -5.70
C TRP A 154 -12.17 -11.08 -4.85
N PRO A 155 -12.40 -11.59 -3.62
CA PRO A 155 -11.73 -12.74 -3.00
C PRO A 155 -12.15 -14.06 -3.63
N ASP A 156 -11.20 -14.98 -3.80
CA ASP A 156 -11.46 -16.30 -4.39
C ASP A 156 -11.55 -17.42 -3.35
N GLY A 157 -11.08 -17.17 -2.12
CA GLY A 157 -11.14 -18.11 -1.01
C GLY A 157 -10.19 -19.30 -1.12
N HIS A 158 -9.25 -19.27 -2.06
CA HIS A 158 -8.28 -20.35 -2.28
C HIS A 158 -6.86 -19.85 -2.61
N SER A 159 -6.67 -18.56 -2.86
CA SER A 159 -5.35 -17.95 -3.00
C SER A 159 -4.67 -17.71 -1.65
N GLY A 160 -3.58 -18.43 -1.39
CA GLY A 160 -2.59 -18.08 -0.35
C GLY A 160 -1.51 -17.12 -0.87
N VAL A 161 -0.69 -16.56 0.02
CA VAL A 161 0.38 -15.59 -0.31
C VAL A 161 1.34 -16.13 -1.38
N GLU A 162 1.72 -17.41 -1.28
CA GLU A 162 2.69 -18.02 -2.21
C GLU A 162 2.10 -18.29 -3.60
N SER A 163 0.79 -18.52 -3.65
CA SER A 163 0.07 -18.78 -4.89
C SER A 163 -0.21 -17.49 -5.66
N LEU A 164 -0.29 -16.34 -4.99
CA LEU A 164 -0.66 -15.06 -5.59
C LEU A 164 0.40 -14.58 -6.60
N ARG A 165 0.04 -14.58 -7.88
CA ARG A 165 0.77 -13.90 -8.95
C ARG A 165 0.34 -12.44 -8.99
N MET A 166 1.29 -11.55 -9.24
CA MET A 166 1.05 -10.12 -9.39
C MET A 166 1.70 -9.65 -10.69
N PRO A 167 1.11 -8.65 -11.37
CA PRO A 167 1.80 -8.00 -12.48
C PRO A 167 3.06 -7.33 -11.96
N ASN A 168 4.05 -7.14 -12.83
CA ASN A 168 5.22 -6.35 -12.48
C ASN A 168 4.82 -4.88 -12.33
N LEU A 169 4.64 -4.42 -11.09
CA LEU A 169 4.20 -3.06 -10.78
C LEU A 169 5.35 -2.03 -10.78
N ARG A 170 6.61 -2.48 -10.91
CA ARG A 170 7.79 -1.60 -10.86
C ARG A 170 7.67 -0.42 -11.83
N PRO A 171 7.24 -0.60 -13.10
CA PRO A 171 7.25 0.49 -14.04
C PRO A 171 6.30 1.65 -13.71
N LEU A 172 5.26 1.39 -12.92
CA LEU A 172 4.37 2.46 -12.43
C LEU A 172 5.12 3.49 -11.58
N THR A 173 6.11 3.03 -10.80
CA THR A 173 6.91 3.91 -9.93
C THR A 173 8.16 4.47 -10.58
N GLN A 174 8.63 3.85 -11.68
CA GLN A 174 9.84 4.24 -12.39
C GLN A 174 9.49 5.04 -13.64
N GLU A 175 9.07 4.37 -14.70
CA GLU A 175 8.60 4.97 -15.95
C GLU A 175 7.45 5.96 -15.70
N GLY A 176 6.50 5.62 -14.82
CA GLY A 176 5.41 6.54 -14.44
C GLY A 176 5.88 7.82 -13.76
N THR A 177 7.09 7.86 -13.18
CA THR A 177 7.70 9.10 -12.63
C THR A 177 8.59 9.79 -13.65
N LEU A 178 9.30 9.05 -14.50
CA LEU A 178 10.15 9.65 -15.54
C LEU A 178 9.34 10.27 -16.68
N TYR A 179 8.18 9.73 -16.98
CA TYR A 179 7.38 10.20 -18.11
C TYR A 179 6.98 11.69 -18.00
N PRO A 180 6.46 12.20 -16.86
CA PRO A 180 6.22 13.64 -16.73
C PRO A 180 7.50 14.48 -16.81
N LEU A 181 8.66 13.96 -16.35
CA LEU A 181 9.95 14.66 -16.50
C LEU A 181 10.38 14.74 -17.97
N LEU A 182 10.20 13.65 -18.74
CA LEU A 182 10.45 13.62 -20.18
C LEU A 182 9.57 14.64 -20.92
N LEU A 183 8.26 14.66 -20.62
CA LEU A 183 7.34 15.60 -21.24
C LEU A 183 7.61 17.04 -20.83
N TRP A 184 8.03 17.27 -19.58
CA TRP A 184 8.49 18.59 -19.15
C TRP A 184 9.68 19.06 -20.00
N GLN A 185 10.68 18.19 -20.18
CA GLN A 185 11.88 18.52 -20.94
C GLN A 185 11.58 18.75 -22.43
N GLN A 186 10.70 17.96 -23.04
CA GLN A 186 10.45 18.00 -24.49
C GLN A 186 9.34 18.96 -24.90
N GLN A 187 8.31 19.13 -24.06
CA GLN A 187 7.06 19.82 -24.40
C GLN A 187 6.71 20.94 -23.40
N GLY A 188 7.53 21.16 -22.38
CA GLY A 188 7.40 22.24 -21.41
C GLY A 188 6.61 21.88 -20.16
N ALA A 189 6.65 22.80 -19.19
CA ALA A 189 6.14 22.60 -17.82
C ALA A 189 4.65 22.20 -17.77
N ALA A 190 3.80 22.80 -18.61
CA ALA A 190 2.38 22.45 -18.65
C ALA A 190 2.14 20.99 -19.05
N ALA A 191 2.92 20.45 -19.99
CA ALA A 191 2.81 19.05 -20.41
C ALA A 191 3.27 18.09 -19.31
N GLY A 192 4.43 18.37 -18.69
CA GLY A 192 4.93 17.58 -17.57
C GLY A 192 4.00 17.58 -16.36
N LEU A 193 3.42 18.74 -16.04
CA LEU A 193 2.49 18.91 -14.91
C LEU A 193 1.18 18.16 -15.14
N ARG A 194 0.59 18.27 -16.33
CA ARG A 194 -0.60 17.49 -16.71
C ARG A 194 -0.33 16.00 -16.59
N GLN A 195 0.83 15.54 -17.06
CA GLN A 195 1.19 14.14 -16.97
C GLN A 195 1.38 13.69 -15.53
N ALA A 196 2.04 14.48 -14.67
CA ALA A 196 2.19 14.15 -13.26
C ALA A 196 0.82 14.00 -12.58
N CYS A 197 -0.13 14.89 -12.86
CA CYS A 197 -1.51 14.79 -12.38
C CYS A 197 -2.23 13.53 -12.86
N ARG A 198 -2.08 13.14 -14.13
CA ARG A 198 -2.61 11.86 -14.63
C ARG A 198 -2.03 10.66 -13.89
N GLN A 199 -0.72 10.66 -13.64
CA GLN A 199 -0.07 9.59 -12.88
C GLN A 199 -0.53 9.55 -11.41
N MET A 200 -0.82 10.70 -10.81
CA MET A 200 -1.43 10.76 -9.48
C MET A 200 -2.82 10.13 -9.45
N LYS A 201 -3.63 10.30 -10.49
CA LYS A 201 -4.93 9.62 -10.63
C LYS A 201 -4.77 8.09 -10.65
N THR A 202 -3.80 7.57 -11.40
CA THR A 202 -3.42 6.14 -11.32
C THR A 202 -2.98 5.74 -9.90
N GLY A 203 -2.19 6.57 -9.23
CA GLY A 203 -1.79 6.35 -7.85
C GLY A 203 -2.98 6.21 -6.89
N ARG A 204 -3.95 7.13 -6.98
CA ARG A 204 -5.18 7.13 -6.17
C ARG A 204 -6.05 5.91 -6.45
N LEU A 205 -6.18 5.52 -7.72
CA LEU A 205 -6.89 4.31 -8.13
C LEU A 205 -6.32 3.04 -7.46
N LEU A 206 -4.99 2.97 -7.33
CA LEU A 206 -4.30 1.86 -6.67
C LEU A 206 -4.42 1.87 -5.14
N LEU A 207 -4.73 3.01 -4.50
CA LEU A 207 -4.93 3.09 -3.05
C LEU A 207 -6.06 2.19 -2.54
N GLN A 208 -7.03 1.91 -3.40
CA GLN A 208 -8.14 1.00 -3.12
C GLN A 208 -7.94 -0.37 -3.79
N GLY A 209 -6.79 -0.62 -4.40
CA GLY A 209 -6.51 -1.84 -5.16
C GLY A 209 -6.48 -3.10 -4.30
N ARG A 210 -6.77 -4.23 -4.93
CA ARG A 210 -6.85 -5.56 -4.29
C ARG A 210 -6.21 -6.63 -5.18
N PRO A 211 -5.77 -7.78 -4.62
CA PRO A 211 -5.70 -8.10 -3.19
C PRO A 211 -4.55 -7.42 -2.44
N GLY A 212 -4.76 -7.27 -1.14
CA GLY A 212 -3.69 -7.02 -0.16
C GLY A 212 -3.15 -5.60 -0.15
N LEU A 213 -2.00 -5.44 0.49
CA LEU A 213 -1.37 -4.16 0.79
C LEU A 213 -0.48 -3.63 -0.33
N ILE A 214 -0.06 -4.50 -1.25
CA ILE A 214 0.87 -4.15 -2.31
C ILE A 214 0.37 -3.00 -3.19
N TYR A 215 -0.89 -3.04 -3.62
CA TYR A 215 -1.45 -2.01 -4.50
C TYR A 215 -1.55 -0.66 -3.79
N PRO A 216 -2.08 -0.54 -2.55
CA PRO A 216 -2.03 0.72 -1.83
C PRO A 216 -0.62 1.27 -1.64
N MET A 217 0.37 0.41 -1.42
CA MET A 217 1.76 0.85 -1.25
C MET A 217 2.39 1.34 -2.55
N VAL A 218 2.11 0.68 -3.67
CA VAL A 218 2.50 1.16 -5.00
C VAL A 218 1.77 2.46 -5.34
N GLY A 219 0.48 2.54 -5.06
CA GLY A 219 -0.34 3.75 -5.26
C GLY A 219 0.19 4.95 -4.48
N SER A 220 0.52 4.77 -3.20
CA SER A 220 1.15 5.78 -2.36
C SER A 220 2.52 6.23 -2.93
N ALA A 221 3.33 5.29 -3.42
CA ALA A 221 4.61 5.63 -4.04
C ALA A 221 4.44 6.44 -5.34
N VAL A 222 3.55 6.02 -6.23
CA VAL A 222 3.22 6.74 -7.47
C VAL A 222 2.72 8.15 -7.15
N LEU A 223 1.79 8.27 -6.19
CA LEU A 223 1.23 9.53 -5.75
C LEU A 223 2.31 10.49 -5.23
N ARG A 224 3.15 10.04 -4.28
CA ARG A 224 4.19 10.88 -3.66
C ARG A 224 5.23 11.35 -4.67
N ARG A 225 5.69 10.47 -5.56
CA ARG A 225 6.68 10.82 -6.59
C ARG A 225 6.14 11.88 -7.55
N ASN A 226 4.89 11.74 -7.97
CA ASN A 226 4.29 12.69 -8.91
C ASN A 226 3.89 14.01 -8.25
N ILE A 227 3.57 14.02 -6.95
CA ILE A 227 3.49 15.27 -6.18
C ILE A 227 4.83 16.00 -6.19
N ASP A 228 5.94 15.29 -5.97
CA ASP A 228 7.28 15.90 -5.95
C ASP A 228 7.65 16.47 -7.32
N VAL A 229 7.34 15.75 -8.41
CA VAL A 229 7.52 16.25 -9.79
C VAL A 229 6.70 17.52 -9.99
N ALA A 230 5.41 17.50 -9.66
CA ALA A 230 4.53 18.66 -9.81
C ALA A 230 5.01 19.86 -8.99
N ALA A 231 5.46 19.64 -7.75
CA ALA A 231 6.01 20.69 -6.89
C ALA A 231 7.26 21.34 -7.49
N HIS A 232 8.16 20.56 -8.10
CA HIS A 232 9.34 21.10 -8.77
C HIS A 232 8.99 21.88 -10.04
N ILE A 233 8.03 21.39 -10.83
CA ILE A 233 7.54 22.12 -12.01
C ILE A 233 6.93 23.46 -11.60
N LEU A 234 6.08 23.50 -10.56
CA LEU A 234 5.49 24.74 -10.06
C LEU A 234 6.54 25.67 -9.42
N ALA A 235 7.59 25.12 -8.81
CA ALA A 235 8.70 25.94 -8.32
C ALA A 235 9.50 26.60 -9.45
N GLU A 236 9.60 25.98 -10.62
CA GLU A 236 10.21 26.65 -11.77
C GLU A 236 9.25 27.61 -12.49
N GLN A 237 7.95 27.28 -12.52
CA GLN A 237 6.93 28.09 -13.19
C GLN A 237 5.69 28.33 -12.30
N PRO A 238 5.80 29.23 -11.29
CA PRO A 238 4.73 29.48 -10.32
C PRO A 238 3.40 29.93 -10.94
N GLN A 239 3.45 30.61 -12.09
CA GLN A 239 2.26 31.09 -12.79
C GLN A 239 1.28 29.97 -13.16
N LEU A 240 1.78 28.75 -13.39
CA LEU A 240 0.93 27.59 -13.71
C LEU A 240 -0.01 27.22 -12.58
N ALA A 241 0.29 27.58 -11.32
CA ALA A 241 -0.61 27.32 -10.20
C ALA A 241 -1.99 28.00 -10.39
N GLY A 242 -2.05 29.14 -11.07
CA GLY A 242 -3.30 29.85 -11.41
C GLY A 242 -4.05 29.29 -12.60
N GLU A 243 -3.43 28.40 -13.38
CA GLU A 243 -3.94 27.90 -14.68
C GLU A 243 -4.13 26.38 -14.68
N LEU A 244 -4.05 25.74 -13.51
CA LEU A 244 -4.23 24.29 -13.37
C LEU A 244 -5.64 23.88 -13.82
N PRO A 245 -5.77 22.92 -14.75
CA PRO A 245 -7.04 22.30 -15.09
C PRO A 245 -7.72 21.64 -13.88
N ASP A 246 -9.05 21.54 -13.91
CA ASP A 246 -9.85 20.99 -12.82
C ASP A 246 -9.46 19.54 -12.47
N ASP A 247 -9.21 18.70 -13.48
CA ASP A 247 -8.78 17.31 -13.29
C ASP A 247 -7.43 17.18 -12.56
N CYS A 248 -6.54 18.16 -12.75
CA CYS A 248 -5.26 18.24 -12.04
C CYS A 248 -5.44 18.78 -10.62
N LEU A 249 -6.39 19.68 -10.38
CA LEU A 249 -6.75 20.12 -9.02
C LEU A 249 -7.38 18.99 -8.20
N GLU A 250 -8.27 18.20 -8.79
CA GLU A 250 -8.86 17.01 -8.18
C GLU A 250 -7.80 15.96 -7.80
N ALA A 251 -6.72 15.85 -8.57
CA ALA A 251 -5.61 14.97 -8.24
C ALA A 251 -4.90 15.36 -6.93
N PHE A 252 -4.93 16.65 -6.56
CA PHE A 252 -4.35 17.17 -5.32
C PHE A 252 -5.31 17.19 -4.14
N ASP A 253 -6.57 16.81 -4.31
CA ASP A 253 -7.53 16.81 -3.22
C ASP A 253 -7.10 15.90 -2.05
N PRO A 254 -7.56 16.20 -0.82
CA PRO A 254 -7.35 15.31 0.31
C PRO A 254 -7.84 13.90 0.00
N LEU A 255 -7.07 12.91 0.47
CA LEU A 255 -7.50 11.51 0.40
C LEU A 255 -8.77 11.35 1.23
N PRO A 256 -9.88 10.88 0.64
CA PRO A 256 -11.03 10.47 1.42
C PRO A 256 -10.63 9.33 2.35
N LEU A 257 -11.37 9.15 3.44
CA LEU A 257 -11.06 8.11 4.44
C LEU A 257 -10.95 6.71 3.83
N ALA A 258 -11.71 6.42 2.77
CA ALA A 258 -11.64 5.16 2.05
C ALA A 258 -10.30 4.92 1.31
N GLU A 259 -9.63 5.99 0.87
CA GLU A 259 -8.28 5.91 0.27
C GLU A 259 -7.18 5.94 1.33
N LEU A 260 -7.41 6.62 2.45
CA LEU A 260 -6.44 6.71 3.55
C LEU A 260 -6.41 5.46 4.43
N SER A 261 -7.54 4.77 4.58
CA SER A 261 -7.69 3.60 5.43
C SER A 261 -7.13 2.34 4.77
N LEU A 262 -6.32 1.59 5.52
CA LEU A 262 -5.83 0.27 5.11
C LEU A 262 -6.75 -0.88 5.54
N CYS A 263 -7.96 -0.63 6.03
CA CYS A 263 -8.87 -1.72 6.45
C CYS A 263 -9.09 -2.74 5.33
N ARG A 264 -9.41 -2.28 4.12
CA ARG A 264 -9.61 -3.13 2.94
C ARG A 264 -8.40 -4.04 2.69
N ALA A 265 -7.21 -3.45 2.68
CA ALA A 265 -5.96 -4.19 2.53
C ALA A 265 -5.74 -5.20 3.65
N MET A 266 -6.01 -4.83 4.92
CA MET A 266 -5.82 -5.72 6.07
C MET A 266 -6.80 -6.90 6.07
N ARG A 267 -8.02 -6.71 5.58
CA ARG A 267 -8.96 -7.82 5.34
C ARG A 267 -8.40 -8.81 4.34
N ASP A 268 -7.81 -8.31 3.26
CA ASP A 268 -7.25 -9.15 2.20
C ASP A 268 -5.95 -9.85 2.63
N GLU A 269 -5.05 -9.15 3.31
CA GLU A 269 -3.86 -9.75 3.92
C GLU A 269 -4.22 -10.86 4.91
N PHE A 270 -5.25 -10.64 5.73
CA PHE A 270 -5.76 -11.66 6.63
C PHE A 270 -6.30 -12.88 5.86
N ARG A 271 -7.09 -12.68 4.78
CA ARG A 271 -7.57 -13.78 3.92
C ARG A 271 -6.44 -14.56 3.27
N LEU A 272 -5.45 -13.87 2.70
CA LEU A 272 -4.27 -14.49 2.09
C LEU A 272 -3.53 -15.35 3.12
N TYR A 273 -3.34 -14.81 4.33
CA TYR A 273 -2.65 -15.54 5.40
C TYR A 273 -3.44 -16.77 5.86
N ARG A 274 -4.76 -16.64 6.04
CA ARG A 274 -5.64 -17.77 6.39
C ARG A 274 -5.49 -18.92 5.40
N GLN A 275 -5.48 -18.59 4.11
CA GLN A 275 -5.29 -19.59 3.09
C GLN A 275 -3.88 -20.20 3.11
N THR A 276 -2.83 -19.40 3.34
CA THR A 276 -1.46 -19.93 3.53
C THR A 276 -1.38 -20.92 4.70
N VAL A 277 -2.07 -20.65 5.82
CA VAL A 277 -2.18 -21.57 6.96
C VAL A 277 -2.84 -22.87 6.53
N HIS A 278 -3.98 -22.78 5.84
CA HIS A 278 -4.68 -23.95 5.33
C HIS A 278 -3.81 -24.80 4.37
N ASP A 279 -3.19 -24.15 3.38
CA ASP A 279 -2.33 -24.80 2.39
C ASP A 279 -1.10 -25.48 3.06
N PHE A 280 -0.51 -24.84 4.06
CA PHE A 280 0.56 -25.44 4.87
C PHE A 280 0.08 -26.69 5.62
N ALA A 281 -1.09 -26.65 6.24
CA ALA A 281 -1.64 -27.80 6.96
C ALA A 281 -1.85 -29.00 6.02
N VAL A 282 -2.42 -28.74 4.83
CA VAL A 282 -2.70 -29.75 3.81
C VAL A 282 -1.41 -30.33 3.24
N SER A 283 -0.45 -29.48 2.84
CA SER A 283 0.83 -29.92 2.26
C SER A 283 1.66 -30.74 3.25
N VAL A 284 1.78 -30.29 4.51
CA VAL A 284 2.52 -31.03 5.53
C VAL A 284 1.89 -32.40 5.78
N ALA A 285 0.56 -32.50 5.81
CA ALA A 285 -0.13 -33.77 5.96
C ALA A 285 0.15 -34.74 4.79
N ALA A 286 0.25 -34.22 3.57
CA ALA A 286 0.40 -35.02 2.35
C ALA A 286 1.85 -35.41 2.01
N GLU A 287 2.83 -34.55 2.27
CA GLU A 287 4.17 -34.68 1.69
C GLU A 287 5.21 -35.30 2.64
N ARG A 288 4.97 -35.33 3.95
CA ARG A 288 5.95 -35.78 4.95
C ARG A 288 5.58 -37.12 5.60
N PRO A 289 6.55 -38.03 5.81
CA PRO A 289 6.34 -39.18 6.69
C PRO A 289 5.85 -38.72 8.07
N TRP A 290 4.72 -39.26 8.51
CA TRP A 290 4.02 -38.84 9.74
C TRP A 290 3.56 -37.37 9.78
N GLY A 291 3.46 -36.69 8.63
CA GLY A 291 3.03 -35.29 8.53
C GLY A 291 1.62 -35.03 9.08
N TRP A 292 0.76 -36.05 9.09
CA TRP A 292 -0.55 -36.00 9.76
C TRP A 292 -0.45 -35.69 11.27
N LEU A 293 0.64 -36.07 11.95
CA LEU A 293 0.86 -35.69 13.36
C LEU A 293 1.11 -34.19 13.50
N THR A 294 1.81 -33.57 12.56
CA THR A 294 2.03 -32.13 12.53
C THR A 294 0.75 -31.39 12.15
N ALA A 295 -0.06 -31.95 11.24
CA ALA A 295 -1.38 -31.40 10.91
C ALA A 295 -2.35 -31.46 12.12
N LEU A 296 -2.27 -32.48 12.97
CA LEU A 296 -3.02 -32.53 14.24
C LEU A 296 -2.56 -31.48 15.27
N GLN A 297 -1.36 -30.91 15.10
CA GLN A 297 -0.86 -29.79 15.90
C GLN A 297 -1.18 -28.43 15.28
N MET A 298 -2.13 -28.39 14.34
CA MET A 298 -2.58 -27.20 13.64
C MET A 298 -4.08 -27.01 13.82
N ASP A 299 -4.44 -26.05 14.65
CA ASP A 299 -5.81 -25.58 14.80
C ASP A 299 -5.93 -24.28 14.00
N GLU A 300 -6.57 -24.35 12.84
CA GLU A 300 -6.74 -23.21 11.94
C GLU A 300 -7.49 -22.07 12.64
N ALA A 301 -8.62 -22.36 13.29
CA ALA A 301 -9.44 -21.36 13.97
C ALA A 301 -8.68 -20.66 15.11
N HIS A 302 -7.88 -21.39 15.87
CA HIS A 302 -7.01 -20.82 16.89
C HIS A 302 -5.89 -19.97 16.29
N SER A 303 -5.31 -20.40 15.18
CA SER A 303 -4.26 -19.66 14.46
C SER A 303 -4.81 -18.34 13.91
N GLU A 304 -6.00 -18.37 13.31
CA GLU A 304 -6.75 -17.18 12.88
C GLU A 304 -7.04 -16.22 14.04
N ALA A 305 -7.55 -16.76 15.15
CA ALA A 305 -7.86 -15.97 16.35
C ALA A 305 -6.63 -15.26 16.92
N ARG A 306 -5.45 -15.89 16.86
CA ARG A 306 -4.19 -15.28 17.30
C ARG A 306 -3.76 -14.11 16.42
N LEU A 307 -4.06 -14.17 15.12
CA LEU A 307 -3.68 -13.13 14.17
C LEU A 307 -4.70 -12.05 13.98
N ALA A 308 -5.99 -12.31 14.19
CA ALA A 308 -7.02 -11.31 13.97
C ALA A 308 -6.73 -9.95 14.69
N PRO A 309 -6.22 -9.93 15.95
CA PRO A 309 -5.84 -8.68 16.61
C PRO A 309 -4.69 -7.90 15.94
N HIS A 310 -3.91 -8.54 15.06
CA HIS A 310 -2.87 -7.92 14.23
C HIS A 310 -3.44 -7.02 13.15
N TYR A 311 -4.45 -7.52 12.46
CA TYR A 311 -5.01 -6.95 11.22
C TYR A 311 -6.23 -6.07 11.52
N ALA A 312 -7.03 -6.46 12.52
CA ALA A 312 -8.28 -5.80 12.84
C ALA A 312 -8.17 -4.31 13.25
N PRO A 313 -7.08 -3.80 13.87
CA PRO A 313 -7.01 -2.40 14.28
C PRO A 313 -7.30 -1.40 13.16
N ALA A 314 -6.87 -1.67 11.92
CA ALA A 314 -7.15 -0.82 10.76
C ALA A 314 -8.65 -0.74 10.40
N CYS A 315 -9.43 -1.73 10.81
CA CYS A 315 -10.87 -1.87 10.52
C CYS A 315 -11.79 -1.45 11.67
N ARG A 316 -11.26 -1.11 12.84
CA ARG A 316 -12.07 -0.66 13.99
C ARG A 316 -12.52 0.79 13.77
N GLY A 317 -13.64 1.18 14.38
CA GLY A 317 -14.15 2.56 14.31
C GLY A 317 -13.12 3.61 14.77
N SER A 318 -12.28 3.26 15.77
CA SER A 318 -11.19 4.13 16.25
C SER A 318 -10.16 4.47 15.17
N ALA A 319 -9.99 3.63 14.14
CA ALA A 319 -9.08 3.91 13.04
C ALA A 319 -9.53 5.15 12.25
N ALA A 320 -10.83 5.29 12.02
CA ALA A 320 -11.40 6.45 11.33
C ALA A 320 -11.12 7.75 12.09
N ASP A 321 -11.24 7.73 13.42
CA ASP A 321 -10.95 8.88 14.27
C ASP A 321 -9.47 9.26 14.26
N ILE A 322 -8.57 8.27 14.37
CA ILE A 322 -7.12 8.47 14.31
C ILE A 322 -6.73 9.10 12.96
N LEU A 323 -7.21 8.52 11.86
CA LEU A 323 -6.90 8.99 10.51
C LEU A 323 -7.52 10.35 10.21
N GLY A 324 -8.79 10.57 10.58
CA GLY A 324 -9.51 11.82 10.34
C GLY A 324 -8.96 13.01 11.14
N ARG A 325 -8.38 12.77 12.32
CA ARG A 325 -7.70 13.79 13.13
C ARG A 325 -6.19 13.87 12.88
N ASP A 326 -5.69 13.09 11.93
CA ASP A 326 -4.27 12.98 11.63
C ASP A 326 -3.41 12.66 12.86
N GLN A 327 -3.86 11.78 13.74
CA GLN A 327 -3.10 11.34 14.90
C GLN A 327 -2.11 10.25 14.52
N ALA A 328 -0.89 10.29 15.06
CA ALA A 328 0.12 9.27 14.79
C ALA A 328 -0.44 7.86 15.03
N TRP A 329 -0.37 7.00 14.02
CA TRP A 329 -0.83 5.63 14.17
C TRP A 329 -0.02 4.93 15.27
N PRO A 330 -0.70 4.33 16.28
CA PRO A 330 -0.01 3.75 17.42
C PRO A 330 0.85 2.57 16.97
N ASP A 331 1.96 2.37 17.66
CA ASP A 331 2.72 1.15 17.50
C ASP A 331 1.87 -0.05 17.89
N MET A 332 2.14 -1.15 17.23
CA MET A 332 1.43 -2.37 17.49
C MET A 332 1.73 -2.83 18.92
N PRO A 333 0.70 -3.23 19.71
CA PRO A 333 0.97 -3.78 21.01
C PRO A 333 1.80 -5.06 20.86
N PRO A 334 2.79 -5.31 21.74
CA PRO A 334 3.49 -6.58 21.76
C PRO A 334 2.45 -7.69 21.94
N PRO A 335 2.67 -8.91 21.40
CA PRO A 335 1.69 -9.94 21.65
C PRO A 335 1.59 -10.23 23.14
N ARG A 336 0.48 -10.87 23.50
CA ARG A 336 0.34 -11.42 24.83
C ARG A 336 1.30 -12.61 24.96
N GLN A 337 2.32 -12.49 25.80
CA GLN A 337 3.18 -13.61 26.16
C GLN A 337 2.89 -14.05 27.60
N GLY A 338 1.82 -14.83 27.76
CA GLY A 338 1.36 -15.31 29.07
C GLY A 338 1.36 -16.83 29.19
N TRP A 339 1.25 -17.32 30.43
CA TRP A 339 1.10 -18.76 30.75
C TRP A 339 -0.02 -19.41 29.93
N ALA A 340 -1.21 -18.78 29.89
CA ALA A 340 -2.36 -19.26 29.13
C ALA A 340 -2.07 -19.39 27.64
N GLN A 341 -1.24 -18.51 27.08
CA GLN A 341 -0.89 -18.54 25.66
C GLN A 341 0.06 -19.70 25.35
N ARG A 342 1.05 -19.95 26.21
CA ARG A 342 1.98 -21.09 26.07
C ARG A 342 1.24 -22.43 26.17
N TRP A 343 0.30 -22.55 27.11
CA TRP A 343 -0.50 -23.77 27.26
C TRP A 343 -1.47 -24.00 26.11
N ALA A 344 -2.12 -22.95 25.58
CA ALA A 344 -2.95 -23.08 24.39
C ALA A 344 -2.16 -23.58 23.16
N CYS A 345 -0.88 -23.26 23.07
CA CYS A 345 -0.01 -23.70 21.96
C CYS A 345 0.42 -25.16 22.04
N ILE A 346 0.22 -25.87 23.15
CA ILE A 346 0.53 -27.32 23.21
C ILE A 346 -0.33 -28.09 22.20
N GLY A 347 -1.61 -27.73 22.08
CA GLY A 347 -2.55 -28.30 21.12
C GLY A 347 -2.57 -27.62 19.75
N ASN A 348 -1.72 -26.61 19.52
CA ASN A 348 -1.62 -25.88 18.24
C ASN A 348 -0.16 -25.43 18.01
N ALA A 349 0.79 -26.34 18.19
CA ALA A 349 2.21 -25.99 18.19
C ALA A 349 2.67 -25.46 16.82
N ALA A 350 2.20 -26.08 15.72
CA ALA A 350 2.53 -25.67 14.36
C ALA A 350 1.89 -24.31 14.04
N GLY A 351 0.61 -24.13 14.32
CA GLY A 351 -0.09 -22.86 14.09
C GLY A 351 0.44 -21.71 14.97
N CYS A 352 0.80 -21.99 16.23
CA CYS A 352 1.47 -20.99 17.07
C CYS A 352 2.87 -20.61 16.56
N GLY A 353 3.58 -21.53 15.92
CA GLY A 353 4.87 -21.25 15.28
C GLY A 353 4.72 -20.32 14.07
N LEU A 354 3.75 -20.59 13.20
CA LEU A 354 3.47 -19.74 12.04
C LEU A 354 3.00 -18.33 12.42
N THR A 355 2.30 -18.23 13.56
CA THR A 355 1.75 -16.97 14.08
C THR A 355 2.65 -16.30 15.13
N ALA A 356 3.92 -16.71 15.21
CA ALA A 356 4.92 -16.10 16.08
C ALA A 356 5.29 -14.68 15.61
N ASP A 357 5.80 -13.86 16.52
CA ASP A 357 6.01 -12.41 16.26
C ASP A 357 7.05 -12.11 15.19
N ASP A 358 8.10 -12.90 15.11
CA ASP A 358 9.17 -12.77 14.14
C ASP A 358 8.69 -12.95 12.70
N MET A 359 7.53 -13.60 12.52
CA MET A 359 6.89 -13.78 11.22
C MET A 359 5.83 -12.71 10.90
N ARG A 360 5.60 -11.73 11.80
CA ARG A 360 4.56 -10.69 11.63
C ARG A 360 5.12 -9.45 10.94
N VAL A 361 4.34 -8.94 9.98
CA VAL A 361 4.66 -7.71 9.26
C VAL A 361 4.21 -6.50 10.10
N ASP A 362 5.08 -5.51 10.30
CA ASP A 362 4.68 -4.26 10.95
C ASP A 362 3.80 -3.41 10.01
N PHE A 363 2.48 -3.55 10.16
CA PHE A 363 1.51 -2.76 9.40
C PHE A 363 1.40 -1.31 9.86
N ALA A 364 1.83 -0.95 11.06
CA ALA A 364 1.77 0.42 11.55
C ALA A 364 2.65 1.35 10.70
N GLY A 365 3.82 0.87 10.27
CA GLY A 365 4.68 1.58 9.33
C GLY A 365 3.97 1.95 8.03
N TYR A 366 3.18 1.03 7.46
CA TYR A 366 2.45 1.28 6.22
C TYR A 366 1.28 2.27 6.40
N VAL A 367 0.57 2.21 7.53
CA VAL A 367 -0.46 3.23 7.84
C VAL A 367 0.17 4.62 7.95
N ARG A 368 1.31 4.74 8.66
CA ARG A 368 2.02 6.03 8.78
C ARG A 368 2.46 6.59 7.42
N ARG A 369 2.88 5.73 6.48
CA ARG A 369 3.18 6.17 5.10
C ARG A 369 1.95 6.72 4.37
N MET A 370 0.76 6.18 4.62
CA MET A 370 -0.49 6.71 4.08
C MET A 370 -0.79 8.10 4.67
N GLN A 371 -0.63 8.26 5.99
CA GLN A 371 -0.75 9.57 6.65
C GLN A 371 0.26 10.59 6.09
N ASP A 372 1.49 10.17 5.84
CA ASP A 372 2.52 11.04 5.24
C ASP A 372 2.21 11.42 3.79
N SER A 373 1.51 10.55 3.05
CA SER A 373 1.01 10.87 1.70
C SER A 373 -0.07 11.96 1.77
N GLN A 374 -1.00 11.86 2.74
CA GLN A 374 -1.99 12.91 3.00
C GLN A 374 -1.34 14.25 3.38
N MET A 375 -0.31 14.23 4.23
CA MET A 375 0.39 15.46 4.62
C MET A 375 1.12 16.11 3.45
N ARG A 376 1.69 15.30 2.56
CA ARG A 376 2.32 15.79 1.34
C ARG A 376 1.32 16.41 0.38
N LEU A 377 0.11 15.86 0.25
CA LEU A 377 -0.99 16.48 -0.48
C LEU A 377 -1.39 17.83 0.14
N ASN A 378 -1.54 17.89 1.47
CA ASN A 378 -1.82 19.14 2.17
C ASN A 378 -0.73 20.20 1.90
N ALA A 379 0.55 19.81 1.96
CA ALA A 379 1.67 20.68 1.62
C ALA A 379 1.61 21.15 0.16
N MET A 380 1.27 20.27 -0.78
CA MET A 380 1.13 20.63 -2.20
C MET A 380 -0.02 21.61 -2.44
N ARG A 381 -1.17 21.43 -1.77
CA ARG A 381 -2.30 22.37 -1.83
C ARG A 381 -1.92 23.74 -1.24
N ALA A 382 -1.16 23.74 -0.15
CA ALA A 382 -0.60 24.97 0.42
C ALA A 382 0.35 25.64 -0.58
N LEU A 383 1.23 24.88 -1.24
CA LEU A 383 2.15 25.37 -2.27
C LEU A 383 1.41 26.05 -3.42
N ILE A 384 0.36 25.41 -3.96
CA ILE A 384 -0.50 25.98 -5.00
C ILE A 384 -1.15 27.28 -4.51
N ALA A 385 -1.69 27.29 -3.30
CA ALA A 385 -2.30 28.48 -2.71
C ALA A 385 -1.30 29.63 -2.52
N LEU A 386 -0.06 29.32 -2.10
CA LEU A 386 1.03 30.31 -2.00
C LEU A 386 1.34 30.91 -3.37
N TYR A 387 1.48 30.10 -4.42
CA TYR A 387 1.80 30.62 -5.76
C TYR A 387 0.67 31.45 -6.38
N ARG A 388 -0.59 31.21 -5.98
CA ARG A 388 -1.73 32.05 -6.35
C ARG A 388 -1.79 33.39 -5.62
N LEU A 389 -0.96 33.61 -4.59
CA LEU A 389 -0.90 34.92 -3.95
C LEU A 389 -0.33 35.99 -4.90
N PRO A 390 -0.96 37.17 -4.94
CA PRO A 390 -0.38 38.36 -5.58
C PRO A 390 1.00 38.69 -4.98
N PRO A 391 1.96 39.21 -5.76
CA PRO A 391 3.34 39.42 -5.30
C PRO A 391 3.48 40.23 -4.01
N ASP A 392 2.63 41.22 -3.80
CA ASP A 392 2.55 42.09 -2.63
C ASP A 392 2.05 41.36 -1.37
N ALA A 393 1.22 40.33 -1.52
CA ALA A 393 0.72 39.51 -0.42
C ALA A 393 1.72 38.43 0.05
N ARG A 394 2.82 38.20 -0.67
CA ARG A 394 3.79 37.11 -0.38
C ARG A 394 4.68 37.35 0.84
N ARG A 395 4.65 38.57 1.41
CA ARG A 395 5.40 38.97 2.62
C ARG A 395 4.47 39.42 3.75
N SER A 396 3.30 38.80 3.84
CA SER A 396 2.21 39.23 4.72
C SER A 396 1.66 38.05 5.55
N ALA A 397 0.79 38.36 6.52
CA ALA A 397 0.00 37.39 7.29
C ALA A 397 -0.81 36.40 6.40
N ALA A 398 -0.96 36.66 5.09
CA ALA A 398 -1.57 35.73 4.16
C ALA A 398 -0.79 34.41 4.04
N VAL A 399 0.54 34.44 4.11
CA VAL A 399 1.39 33.23 4.06
C VAL A 399 1.11 32.34 5.27
N GLU A 400 1.14 32.92 6.47
CA GLU A 400 0.88 32.20 7.72
C GLU A 400 -0.55 31.63 7.77
N ARG A 401 -1.53 32.40 7.28
CA ARG A 401 -2.91 31.92 7.16
C ARG A 401 -3.00 30.69 6.25
N ILE A 402 -2.32 30.70 5.10
CA ILE A 402 -2.29 29.54 4.20
C ILE A 402 -1.65 28.35 4.90
N LEU A 403 -0.48 28.52 5.53
CA LEU A 403 0.18 27.43 6.26
C LEU A 403 -0.75 26.84 7.33
N THR A 404 -1.44 27.68 8.10
CA THR A 404 -2.39 27.27 9.13
C THR A 404 -3.58 26.49 8.55
N VAL A 405 -4.17 26.96 7.44
CA VAL A 405 -5.35 26.33 6.80
C VAL A 405 -5.06 24.91 6.32
N TYR A 406 -3.84 24.65 5.84
CA TYR A 406 -3.45 23.34 5.32
C TYR A 406 -2.66 22.48 6.32
N SER A 407 -2.40 22.99 7.52
CA SER A 407 -1.83 22.21 8.61
C SER A 407 -2.89 21.32 9.27
N THR A 408 -2.45 20.33 10.03
CA THR A 408 -3.30 19.58 10.95
C THR A 408 -2.96 19.96 12.39
N PRO A 409 -3.85 19.73 13.37
CA PRO A 409 -3.52 19.97 14.77
C PRO A 409 -2.25 19.24 15.24
N GLN A 410 -1.90 18.13 14.60
CA GLN A 410 -0.75 17.30 14.95
C GLN A 410 0.49 17.64 14.13
N ARG A 411 0.33 18.23 12.94
CA ARG A 411 1.42 18.44 11.97
C ARG A 411 1.29 19.81 11.31
N GLN A 412 2.17 20.71 11.70
CA GLN A 412 2.22 22.08 11.20
C GLN A 412 3.11 22.19 9.97
N LEU A 413 2.66 22.95 8.98
CA LEU A 413 3.45 23.38 7.84
C LEU A 413 4.33 24.55 8.24
N SER A 414 5.58 24.57 7.77
CA SER A 414 6.50 25.68 7.99
C SER A 414 7.26 26.02 6.72
N LEU A 415 7.60 27.30 6.55
CA LEU A 415 8.36 27.77 5.40
C LEU A 415 9.73 28.24 5.86
N HIS A 416 10.80 27.61 5.38
CA HIS A 416 12.17 28.05 5.65
C HIS A 416 13.12 27.58 4.56
N GLY A 417 14.12 28.42 4.24
CA GLY A 417 15.15 28.09 3.24
C GLY A 417 14.62 27.85 1.83
N GLY A 418 13.51 28.49 1.42
CA GLY A 418 12.89 28.26 0.11
C GLY A 418 12.24 26.88 0.00
N GLN A 419 11.83 26.30 1.12
CA GLN A 419 11.17 25.00 1.18
C GLN A 419 9.99 25.04 2.13
N LEU A 420 8.94 24.30 1.78
CA LEU A 420 7.76 24.06 2.59
C LEU A 420 7.93 22.72 3.30
N HIS A 421 8.15 22.76 4.61
CA HIS A 421 8.45 21.60 5.46
C HIS A 421 7.23 21.12 6.21
N PHE A 422 7.20 19.82 6.49
CA PHE A 422 6.15 19.16 7.25
C PHE A 422 6.68 17.92 7.99
N PRO A 423 6.21 17.66 9.22
CA PRO A 423 6.65 16.48 9.96
C PRO A 423 6.09 15.18 9.36
N LEU A 424 6.87 14.10 9.50
CA LEU A 424 6.52 12.75 9.04
C LEU A 424 6.33 11.83 10.23
N TYR A 425 5.41 10.87 10.10
CA TYR A 425 5.29 9.76 11.05
C TYR A 425 6.16 8.56 10.67
N ALA A 426 6.47 8.37 9.38
CA ALA A 426 7.30 7.26 8.94
C ALA A 426 8.76 7.37 9.46
N PRO A 427 9.42 6.22 9.72
CA PRO A 427 10.77 6.20 10.26
C PRO A 427 11.81 6.77 9.27
N PRO A 428 13.00 7.18 9.76
CA PRO A 428 14.01 7.88 8.95
C PRO A 428 14.41 7.20 7.63
N LYS A 429 14.36 5.86 7.55
CA LYS A 429 14.64 5.11 6.32
C LYS A 429 13.73 5.52 5.15
N ASP A 430 12.46 5.80 5.43
CA ASP A 430 11.47 6.18 4.42
C ASP A 430 11.61 7.68 4.04
N GLN A 431 12.23 8.48 4.91
CA GLN A 431 12.43 9.92 4.71
C GLN A 431 13.54 10.21 3.70
N LYS A 432 14.52 9.32 3.54
CA LYS A 432 15.62 9.48 2.56
C LYS A 432 15.11 9.56 1.12
N ARG A 433 14.12 8.72 0.77
CA ARG A 433 13.54 8.65 -0.58
C ARG A 433 12.47 9.72 -0.82
N TYR A 434 11.89 10.23 0.26
CA TYR A 434 10.78 11.18 0.23
C TYR A 434 11.00 12.25 1.30
N PRO A 435 11.82 13.28 1.01
CA PRO A 435 12.17 14.29 1.99
C PRO A 435 10.93 15.02 2.50
N PRO A 436 10.88 15.43 3.79
CA PRO A 436 9.76 16.12 4.43
C PRO A 436 9.59 17.59 3.98
N ALA A 437 9.86 17.86 2.70
CA ALA A 437 9.90 19.21 2.16
C ALA A 437 9.50 19.24 0.68
N LEU A 438 8.80 20.30 0.27
CA LEU A 438 8.55 20.65 -1.13
C LEU A 438 9.29 21.96 -1.48
N PRO A 439 9.82 22.11 -2.70
CA PRO A 439 10.50 23.34 -3.10
C PRO A 439 9.53 24.52 -3.21
N VAL A 440 10.00 25.71 -2.84
CA VAL A 440 9.27 26.98 -2.95
C VAL A 440 10.18 28.03 -3.57
N VAL A 441 9.65 28.91 -4.43
CA VAL A 441 10.45 30.02 -4.98
C VAL A 441 10.78 31.02 -3.89
N ALA A 442 11.94 31.68 -4.01
CA ALA A 442 12.29 32.80 -3.14
C ALA A 442 11.23 33.92 -3.17
N GLY A 443 11.08 34.63 -2.05
CA GLY A 443 10.21 35.81 -1.94
C GLY A 443 8.95 35.62 -1.09
N PHE A 444 8.68 34.41 -0.62
CA PHE A 444 7.72 34.15 0.45
C PHE A 444 8.42 34.29 1.80
N VAL A 445 7.84 35.09 2.71
CA VAL A 445 8.38 35.34 4.05
C VAL A 445 7.26 35.22 5.06
N VAL A 446 7.48 34.42 6.10
CA VAL A 446 6.65 34.43 7.31
C VAL A 446 7.11 35.61 8.15
N VAL A 447 6.18 36.47 8.55
CA VAL A 447 6.49 37.59 9.44
C VAL A 447 6.78 36.99 10.80
N ASP A 448 8.01 37.11 11.28
CA ASP A 448 8.39 36.73 12.63
C ASP A 448 7.82 37.81 13.56
N GLU A 449 6.59 37.62 14.04
CA GLU A 449 6.02 38.47 15.09
C GLU A 449 6.81 38.22 16.38
N ARG A 450 7.73 39.14 16.68
CA ARG A 450 8.40 39.23 17.98
C ARG A 450 7.42 39.54 19.10
#